data_AF-A0A528AZZ8-F1
#
_entry.id   AF-A0A528AZZ8-F1
#
_cell.length_a   1.000
_cell.length_b   1.000
_cell.length_c   1.000
_cell.angle_alpha   90.00
_cell.angle_beta   90.00
_cell.angle_gamma   90.00
#
_symmetry.space_group_name_H-M   'P 1'
#
loop_
_entity.id
_entity.type
_entity.pdbx_description
1 polymer ?
#
loop_
_entity_poly.entity_id
_entity_poly.type
_entity_poly.pdbx_seq_one_letter_code
_entity_poly.pdbx_strand_id
1 'polypeptide(L)'
;LKTMGFSGVQNFPTIGLFDGQMRQSFEETGMGFGLEVDMIAAAHELDLLTTPYVFNPDEARAMTKAGADIIVAHMGVTTGGSIGATSAKSLDDCVTEIDAIAEAARVVRKDVILLCHGGPISMPDDARYILERCKG
;
A
#
# COMPACT_ATOMS: atom_id res chain seq x y z
N LEU A 1 5.64 -12.65 16.58
CA LEU A 1 4.63 -12.91 15.53
C LEU A 1 4.79 -14.29 14.90
N LYS A 2 5.92 -14.62 14.25
CA LYS A 2 6.16 -15.95 13.66
C LYS A 2 5.93 -17.11 14.64
N THR A 3 6.53 -17.06 15.84
CA THR A 3 6.33 -18.08 16.90
C THR A 3 4.88 -18.18 17.39
N MET A 4 4.09 -17.12 17.25
CA MET A 4 2.67 -17.12 17.61
C MET A 4 1.78 -17.76 16.53
N GLY A 5 2.35 -18.10 15.37
CA GLY A 5 1.63 -18.75 14.26
C GLY A 5 1.13 -17.81 13.16
N PHE A 6 1.50 -16.51 13.17
CA PHE A 6 1.19 -15.62 12.05
C PHE A 6 2.04 -15.95 10.82
N SER A 7 1.40 -16.04 9.66
CA SER A 7 2.07 -16.31 8.38
C SER A 7 2.81 -15.09 7.82
N GLY A 8 2.46 -13.89 8.27
CA GLY A 8 2.95 -12.65 7.66
C GLY A 8 2.62 -11.40 8.45
N VAL A 9 3.00 -10.26 7.88
CA VAL A 9 2.79 -8.93 8.43
C VAL A 9 2.37 -7.92 7.37
N GLN A 10 1.79 -6.82 7.85
CA GLN A 10 1.47 -5.62 7.09
C GLN A 10 1.76 -4.42 7.99
N ASN A 11 2.19 -3.30 7.40
CA ASN A 11 2.38 -2.02 8.09
C ASN A 11 1.01 -1.39 8.41
N PHE A 12 0.35 -1.87 9.45
CA PHE A 12 -0.86 -1.23 9.95
C PHE A 12 -0.85 -1.18 11.49
N PRO A 13 -1.05 0.01 12.11
CA PRO A 13 -1.31 1.32 11.49
C PRO A 13 -0.10 1.84 10.68
N THR A 14 -0.38 2.68 9.67
CA THR A 14 0.65 3.29 8.81
C THR A 14 0.52 4.81 8.80
N ILE A 15 1.66 5.50 8.79
CA ILE A 15 1.70 6.94 8.62
C ILE A 15 1.36 7.39 7.19
N GLY A 16 1.33 6.46 6.24
CA GLY A 16 1.03 6.75 4.83
C GLY A 16 -0.39 7.27 4.61
N LEU A 17 -1.29 7.09 5.59
CA LEU A 17 -2.62 7.68 5.60
C LEU A 17 -2.66 9.17 5.98
N PHE A 18 -1.57 9.72 6.53
CA PHE A 18 -1.47 11.15 6.84
C PHE A 18 -0.84 11.90 5.67
N ASP A 19 -1.30 13.14 5.46
CA ASP A 19 -0.79 14.06 4.45
C ASP A 19 -0.37 15.40 5.07
N GLY A 20 0.09 16.32 4.21
CA GLY A 20 0.38 17.70 4.55
C GLY A 20 1.35 17.86 5.74
N GLN A 21 1.04 18.83 6.61
CA GLN A 21 1.90 19.18 7.75
C GLN A 21 2.03 18.04 8.76
N MET A 22 1.01 17.19 8.91
CA MET A 22 1.04 16.08 9.86
C MET A 22 2.02 14.99 9.38
N ARG A 23 1.96 14.62 8.09
CA ARG A 23 2.95 13.71 7.50
C ARG A 23 4.37 14.25 7.65
N GLN A 24 4.57 15.53 7.30
CA GLN A 24 5.88 16.18 7.43
C GLN A 24 6.40 16.13 8.87
N SER A 25 5.54 16.40 9.86
CA SER A 25 5.91 16.35 11.28
C SER A 25 6.38 14.96 11.71
N PHE A 26 5.70 13.89 11.24
CA PHE A 26 6.13 12.52 11.54
C PHE A 26 7.48 12.18 10.91
N GLU A 27 7.70 12.57 9.65
CA GLU A 27 8.99 12.36 8.97
C GLU A 27 10.13 13.12 9.68
N GLU A 28 9.92 14.38 10.08
CA GLU A 28 10.92 15.21 10.76
C GLU A 28 11.22 14.78 12.21
N THR A 29 10.27 14.10 12.87
CA THR A 29 10.43 13.63 14.25
C THR A 29 10.91 12.18 14.36
N GLY A 30 11.26 11.55 13.22
CA GLY A 30 11.79 10.19 13.19
C GLY A 30 10.73 9.11 13.31
N MET A 31 9.45 9.43 13.09
CA MET A 31 8.34 8.47 12.96
C MET A 31 7.92 8.31 11.49
N GLY A 32 8.89 8.41 10.57
CA GLY A 32 8.69 8.41 9.13
C GLY A 32 8.36 7.03 8.53
N PHE A 33 7.93 7.00 7.27
CA PHE A 33 7.54 5.77 6.57
C PHE A 33 8.74 4.83 6.38
N GLY A 34 9.97 5.36 6.41
CA GLY A 34 11.19 4.57 6.40
C GLY A 34 11.24 3.48 7.49
N LEU A 35 10.71 3.75 8.68
CA LEU A 35 10.63 2.74 9.74
C LEU A 35 9.67 1.59 9.41
N GLU A 36 8.60 1.87 8.66
CA GLU A 36 7.70 0.83 8.16
C GLU A 36 8.39 -0.02 7.10
N VAL A 37 9.21 0.58 6.24
CA VAL A 37 10.05 -0.13 5.26
C VAL A 37 11.05 -1.03 5.97
N ASP A 38 11.75 -0.53 7.00
CA ASP A 38 12.71 -1.30 7.79
C ASP A 38 12.04 -2.48 8.50
N MET A 39 10.82 -2.29 9.02
CA MET A 39 10.03 -3.36 9.63
C MET A 39 9.69 -4.46 8.61
N ILE A 40 9.31 -4.10 7.39
CA ILE A 40 9.05 -5.07 6.31
C ILE A 40 10.32 -5.81 5.91
N ALA A 41 11.46 -5.11 5.80
CA ALA A 41 12.74 -5.75 5.51
C ALA A 41 13.10 -6.80 6.57
N ALA A 42 12.99 -6.46 7.86
CA ALA A 42 13.23 -7.38 8.95
C ALA A 42 12.25 -8.58 8.93
N ALA A 43 10.98 -8.36 8.58
CA ALA A 43 10.01 -9.44 8.46
C ALA A 43 10.33 -10.39 7.28
N HIS A 44 10.76 -9.85 6.15
CA HIS A 44 11.21 -10.64 5.00
C HIS A 44 12.44 -11.49 5.34
N GLU A 45 13.44 -10.93 6.04
CA GLU A 45 14.62 -11.68 6.51
C GLU A 45 14.24 -12.83 7.46
N LEU A 46 13.14 -12.68 8.20
CA LEU A 46 12.58 -13.72 9.06
C LEU A 46 11.69 -14.71 8.30
N ASP A 47 11.60 -14.62 6.97
CA ASP A 47 10.78 -15.49 6.11
C ASP A 47 9.29 -15.46 6.54
N LEU A 48 8.78 -14.26 6.78
CA LEU A 48 7.35 -13.98 6.93
C LEU A 48 6.81 -13.42 5.61
N LEU A 49 5.57 -13.78 5.27
CA LEU A 49 4.88 -13.14 4.15
C LEU A 49 4.72 -11.65 4.43
N THR A 50 5.07 -10.80 3.48
CA THR A 50 5.04 -9.35 3.61
C THR A 50 4.07 -8.73 2.62
N THR A 51 3.10 -7.97 3.14
CA THR A 51 1.98 -7.44 2.34
C THR A 51 1.75 -5.93 2.55
N PRO A 52 2.79 -5.06 2.49
CA PRO A 52 2.66 -3.67 2.89
C PRO A 52 1.69 -2.84 2.03
N TYR A 53 1.06 -1.87 2.70
CA TYR A 53 0.44 -0.73 2.06
C TYR A 53 1.48 0.28 1.58
N VAL A 54 1.26 0.80 0.38
CA VAL A 54 1.99 1.93 -0.21
C VAL A 54 1.02 2.92 -0.84
N PHE A 55 1.38 4.20 -0.84
CA PHE A 55 0.50 5.29 -1.25
C PHE A 55 1.04 6.04 -2.47
N ASN A 56 2.28 5.77 -2.88
CA ASN A 56 2.91 6.41 -4.05
C ASN A 56 4.03 5.53 -4.66
N PRO A 57 4.54 5.88 -5.85
CA PRO A 57 5.61 5.14 -6.53
C PRO A 57 6.92 5.01 -5.76
N ASP A 58 7.29 5.98 -4.93
CA ASP A 58 8.54 5.93 -4.15
C ASP A 58 8.46 4.91 -3.02
N GLU A 59 7.33 4.90 -2.30
CA GLU A 59 7.03 3.90 -1.28
C GLU A 59 6.94 2.49 -1.88
N ALA A 60 6.36 2.36 -3.08
CA ALA A 60 6.32 1.10 -3.83
C ALA A 60 7.73 0.56 -4.14
N ARG A 61 8.63 1.44 -4.62
CA ARG A 61 10.05 1.08 -4.84
C ARG A 61 10.72 0.66 -3.55
N ALA A 62 10.52 1.41 -2.47
CA ALA A 62 11.15 1.16 -1.18
C ALA A 62 10.71 -0.19 -0.59
N MET A 63 9.40 -0.44 -0.52
CA MET A 63 8.85 -1.71 -0.02
C MET A 63 9.26 -2.90 -0.88
N THR A 64 9.29 -2.73 -2.20
CA THR A 64 9.73 -3.82 -3.09
C THR A 64 11.22 -4.13 -2.88
N LYS A 65 12.07 -3.11 -2.68
CA LYS A 65 13.50 -3.31 -2.34
C LYS A 65 13.68 -3.96 -0.97
N ALA A 66 12.78 -3.72 -0.03
CA ALA A 66 12.76 -4.36 1.28
C ALA A 66 12.34 -5.84 1.24
N GLY A 67 11.93 -6.37 0.08
CA GLY A 67 11.53 -7.76 -0.06
C GLY A 67 10.04 -8.01 0.11
N ALA A 68 9.20 -6.97 0.03
CA ALA A 68 7.75 -7.11 0.04
C ALA A 68 7.27 -8.15 -0.99
N ASP A 69 6.57 -9.19 -0.56
CA ASP A 69 6.02 -10.23 -1.44
C ASP A 69 4.85 -9.68 -2.28
N ILE A 70 3.99 -8.91 -1.61
CA ILE A 70 2.81 -8.26 -2.18
C ILE A 70 2.86 -6.76 -1.89
N ILE A 71 2.67 -5.93 -2.90
CA ILE A 71 2.47 -4.48 -2.76
C ILE A 71 0.97 -4.19 -2.82
N VAL A 72 0.43 -3.51 -1.81
CA VAL A 72 -0.97 -3.10 -1.76
C VAL A 72 -1.07 -1.59 -1.99
N ALA A 73 -1.46 -1.19 -3.19
CA ALA A 73 -1.70 0.21 -3.55
C ALA A 73 -2.94 0.74 -2.80
N HIS A 74 -2.73 1.61 -1.82
CA HIS A 74 -3.79 2.11 -0.94
C HIS A 74 -4.31 3.47 -1.40
N MET A 75 -5.58 3.52 -1.82
CA MET A 75 -6.24 4.70 -2.41
C MET A 75 -6.90 5.63 -1.38
N GLY A 76 -6.43 5.59 -0.12
CA GLY A 76 -7.01 6.34 1.00
C GLY A 76 -8.20 5.63 1.67
N VAL A 77 -8.88 6.34 2.58
CA VAL A 77 -9.99 5.79 3.38
C VAL A 77 -11.16 5.39 2.48
N THR A 78 -11.69 4.18 2.67
CA THR A 78 -12.77 3.66 1.84
C THR A 78 -14.03 4.51 1.94
N THR A 79 -14.61 4.85 0.78
CA THR A 79 -15.91 5.50 0.69
C THR A 79 -16.99 4.45 0.51
N GLY A 80 -17.93 4.39 1.45
CA GLY A 80 -18.90 3.30 1.59
C GLY A 80 -18.94 2.75 3.02
N GLY A 81 -19.89 1.84 3.29
CA GLY A 81 -20.16 1.36 4.66
C GLY A 81 -20.97 2.34 5.51
N SER A 82 -21.21 2.02 6.78
CA SER A 82 -22.11 2.78 7.65
C SER A 82 -21.59 4.16 8.10
N ILE A 83 -20.31 4.47 7.91
CA ILE A 83 -19.64 5.70 8.38
C ILE A 83 -18.94 6.47 7.23
N GLY A 84 -18.69 5.82 6.08
CA GLY A 84 -17.66 6.15 5.07
C GLY A 84 -17.37 7.62 4.76
N ALA A 85 -16.12 7.90 4.40
CA ALA A 85 -15.64 9.25 4.07
C ALA A 85 -16.40 9.85 2.87
N THR A 86 -16.61 11.17 2.88
CA THR A 86 -17.33 11.90 1.82
C THR A 86 -16.41 12.41 0.71
N SER A 87 -15.10 12.47 0.96
CA SER A 87 -14.08 12.90 0.02
C SER A 87 -13.27 11.70 -0.47
N ALA A 88 -13.67 11.15 -1.63
CA ALA A 88 -12.96 10.07 -2.32
C ALA A 88 -12.25 10.58 -3.57
N LYS A 89 -11.20 9.87 -3.97
CA LYS A 89 -10.70 9.86 -5.34
C LYS A 89 -11.77 9.28 -6.28
N SER A 90 -11.73 9.62 -7.56
CA SER A 90 -12.52 8.88 -8.55
C SER A 90 -11.90 7.49 -8.82
N LEU A 91 -12.68 6.55 -9.35
CA LEU A 91 -12.13 5.24 -9.77
C LEU A 91 -11.08 5.41 -10.89
N ASP A 92 -11.24 6.40 -11.77
CA ASP A 92 -10.29 6.67 -12.85
C ASP A 92 -8.95 7.23 -12.34
N ASP A 93 -9.00 8.09 -11.32
CA ASP A 93 -7.78 8.53 -10.62
C ASP A 93 -7.08 7.34 -9.95
N CYS A 94 -7.85 6.43 -9.34
CA CYS A 94 -7.29 5.21 -8.74
C CYS A 94 -6.58 4.35 -9.79
N VAL A 95 -7.15 4.15 -10.98
CA VAL A 95 -6.49 3.40 -12.06
C VAL A 95 -5.12 4.00 -12.38
N THR A 96 -5.07 5.33 -12.53
CA THR A 96 -3.83 6.05 -12.87
C THR A 96 -2.76 5.89 -11.78
N GLU A 97 -3.14 6.04 -10.52
CA GLU A 97 -2.21 5.91 -9.40
C GLU A 97 -1.76 4.47 -9.16
N ILE A 98 -2.67 3.50 -9.28
CA ILE A 98 -2.36 2.08 -9.15
C ILE A 98 -1.36 1.66 -10.22
N ASP A 99 -1.55 2.07 -11.48
CA ASP A 99 -0.61 1.76 -12.56
C ASP A 99 0.78 2.38 -12.30
N ALA A 100 0.84 3.61 -11.77
CA ALA A 100 2.12 4.24 -11.43
C ALA A 100 2.84 3.51 -10.27
N ILE A 101 2.11 3.07 -9.25
CA ILE A 101 2.64 2.26 -8.15
C ILE A 101 3.12 0.89 -8.65
N ALA A 102 2.31 0.27 -9.51
CA ALA A 102 2.58 -1.03 -10.11
C ALA A 102 3.85 -1.02 -10.96
N GLU A 103 3.98 -0.06 -11.88
CA GLU A 103 5.17 0.14 -12.70
C GLU A 103 6.40 0.32 -11.83
N ALA A 104 6.32 1.17 -10.81
CA ALA A 104 7.42 1.46 -9.90
C ALA A 104 7.89 0.23 -9.11
N ALA A 105 6.97 -0.61 -8.64
CA ALA A 105 7.30 -1.88 -7.99
C ALA A 105 7.95 -2.85 -8.99
N ARG A 106 7.39 -3.00 -10.20
CA ARG A 106 7.91 -3.94 -11.21
C ARG A 106 9.26 -3.57 -11.79
N VAL A 107 9.61 -2.28 -11.81
CA VAL A 107 10.97 -1.82 -12.14
C VAL A 107 12.00 -2.39 -11.17
N VAL A 108 11.64 -2.55 -9.89
CA VAL A 108 12.50 -3.17 -8.87
C VAL A 108 12.48 -4.69 -9.00
N ARG A 109 11.30 -5.30 -9.07
CA ARG A 109 11.14 -6.74 -9.10
C ARG A 109 9.91 -7.16 -9.90
N LYS A 110 10.11 -7.90 -11.01
CA LYS A 110 9.06 -8.19 -12.00
C LYS A 110 7.95 -9.12 -11.53
N ASP A 111 8.24 -9.99 -10.56
CA ASP A 111 7.34 -11.02 -10.03
C ASP A 111 6.66 -10.60 -8.71
N VAL A 112 6.74 -9.31 -8.34
CA VAL A 112 5.96 -8.77 -7.22
C VAL A 112 4.46 -8.86 -7.52
N ILE A 113 3.69 -9.30 -6.53
CA ILE A 113 2.23 -9.34 -6.65
C ILE A 113 1.69 -7.97 -6.28
N LEU A 114 0.71 -7.48 -7.05
CA LEU A 114 0.06 -6.20 -6.83
C LEU A 114 -1.41 -6.38 -6.51
N LEU A 115 -1.84 -5.72 -5.45
CA LEU A 115 -3.24 -5.58 -5.06
C LEU A 115 -3.56 -4.09 -4.87
N CYS A 116 -4.84 -3.74 -4.86
CA CYS A 116 -5.32 -2.40 -4.53
C CYS A 116 -6.33 -2.44 -3.38
N HIS A 117 -6.43 -1.34 -2.64
CA HIS A 117 -7.33 -1.23 -1.49
C HIS A 117 -7.74 0.23 -1.26
N GLY A 118 -8.95 0.43 -0.72
CA GLY A 118 -9.38 1.73 -0.20
C GLY A 118 -9.98 2.67 -1.25
N GLY A 119 -10.22 3.91 -0.83
CA GLY A 119 -10.88 4.93 -1.63
C GLY A 119 -12.25 4.47 -2.14
N PRO A 120 -12.58 4.67 -3.44
CA PRO A 120 -13.85 4.24 -4.01
C PRO A 120 -13.97 2.73 -4.25
N ILE A 121 -12.93 1.92 -3.96
CA ILE A 121 -12.93 0.48 -4.23
C ILE A 121 -13.58 -0.27 -3.06
N SER A 122 -14.91 -0.36 -3.07
CA SER A 122 -15.69 -0.84 -1.92
C SER A 122 -16.51 -2.10 -2.19
N MET A 123 -16.85 -2.34 -3.46
CA MET A 123 -17.70 -3.44 -3.91
C MET A 123 -16.98 -4.30 -4.96
N PRO A 124 -17.44 -5.55 -5.21
CA PRO A 124 -16.85 -6.41 -6.23
C PRO A 124 -16.83 -5.79 -7.63
N ASP A 125 -17.81 -4.97 -7.97
CA ASP A 125 -17.88 -4.28 -9.26
C ASP A 125 -16.79 -3.21 -9.41
N ASP A 126 -16.42 -2.53 -8.32
CA ASP A 126 -15.32 -1.57 -8.30
C ASP A 126 -13.98 -2.30 -8.48
N ALA A 127 -13.79 -3.44 -7.80
CA ALA A 127 -12.59 -4.26 -7.97
C ALA A 127 -12.49 -4.78 -9.42
N ARG A 128 -13.60 -5.23 -10.02
CA ARG A 128 -13.65 -5.60 -11.44
C ARG A 128 -13.29 -4.42 -12.34
N TYR A 129 -13.81 -3.22 -12.06
CA TYR A 129 -13.50 -2.01 -12.81
C TYR A 129 -11.99 -1.73 -12.87
N ILE A 130 -11.30 -1.84 -11.72
CA ILE A 130 -9.85 -1.68 -11.61
C ILE A 130 -9.12 -2.78 -12.39
N LEU A 131 -9.47 -4.05 -12.20
CA LEU A 131 -8.83 -5.18 -12.87
C LEU A 131 -8.94 -5.12 -14.40
N GLU A 132 -10.02 -4.57 -14.94
CA GLU A 132 -10.23 -4.41 -16.38
C GLU A 132 -9.41 -3.26 -17.00
N ARG A 133 -8.94 -2.30 -16.19
CA ARG A 133 -8.36 -1.03 -16.67
C ARG A 133 -6.90 -0.80 -16.28
N CYS A 134 -6.47 -1.35 -15.15
CA CYS A 134 -5.05 -1.34 -14.77
C CYS A 134 -4.27 -2.32 -15.65
N LYS A 135 -3.10 -1.88 -16.11
CA LYS A 135 -2.20 -2.73 -16.90
C LYS A 135 -1.41 -3.70 -16.03
N GLY A 136 -1.21 -3.31 -14.77
CA GLY A 136 -0.60 -4.14 -13.74
C GLY A 136 0.90 -4.21 -13.79
#